data_AF-A0A662BSD8-F1
#
_entry.id   AF-A0A662BSD8-F1
#
_cell.length_a   1.000
_cell.length_b   1.000
_cell.length_c   1.000
_cell.angle_alpha   90.00
_cell.angle_beta   90.00
_cell.angle_gamma   90.00
#
_symmetry.space_group_name_H-M   'P 1'
#
loop_
_entity.id
_entity.type
_entity.pdbx_description
1 polymer ?
#
loop_
_entity_poly.entity_id
_entity_poly.type
_entity_poly.pdbx_seq_one_letter_code
_entity_poly.pdbx_strand_id
1 'polypeptide(L)'
;MRKLASIQRIKILEPIEGADAIEKAKVLGWQLVVKKGEFNEGDLCVYCEIDSILPEKPEFEFLKPRKMRIKTIKLRGQISQGICFPLSFLPEGTIIEEGLNVTEILGVKKFEPPIPACLEGKMKGRFPSFIPKTDEPRIQIWEEIIDKNKGEKCYITEKVDGSSATYFIKDDEFGVCSRNLELFEDSENSFWKVARQQDIEKKLRNLNGNFALQGELVGENIQSNTLKLRGQDVLFFNIFDIDKYRYLDYKELFATLKQLDLKPVPLVSEDYILGNDTNEMVELSMGKSLINKDGWREGIVIRSLTEKRVDSGERFSFKVVNPKFLLKYD
;
A
#
# COMPACT_ATOMS: atom_id res chain seq x y z
N MET A 1 -1.19 12.85 3.88
CA MET A 1 -2.46 12.09 3.82
C MET A 1 -2.67 11.68 2.36
N ARG A 2 -3.11 10.44 2.08
CA ARG A 2 -3.32 9.96 0.69
C ARG A 2 -4.35 10.84 -0.02
N LYS A 3 -4.09 11.23 -1.28
CA LYS A 3 -5.09 11.89 -2.15
C LYS A 3 -6.12 10.84 -2.55
N LEU A 4 -7.33 10.89 -1.99
CA LEU A 4 -8.38 9.89 -2.26
C LEU A 4 -9.28 10.31 -3.43
N ALA A 5 -9.53 11.60 -3.56
CA ALA A 5 -10.22 12.20 -4.70
C ALA A 5 -9.38 13.34 -5.27
N SER A 6 -9.22 13.37 -6.59
CA SER A 6 -8.49 14.43 -7.29
C SER A 6 -9.08 14.70 -8.67
N ILE A 7 -8.89 15.92 -9.16
CA ILE A 7 -9.23 16.25 -10.55
C ILE A 7 -8.18 15.60 -11.45
N GLN A 8 -8.61 14.76 -12.39
CA GLN A 8 -7.73 13.99 -13.26
C GLN A 8 -8.28 13.93 -14.67
N ARG A 9 -7.40 13.67 -15.63
CA ARG A 9 -7.77 13.56 -17.05
C ARG A 9 -8.17 12.15 -17.44
N ILE A 10 -9.24 12.03 -18.22
CA ILE A 10 -9.54 10.82 -18.98
C ILE A 10 -8.50 10.70 -20.09
N LYS A 11 -7.53 9.79 -19.94
CA LYS A 11 -6.43 9.63 -20.89
C LYS A 11 -6.89 8.93 -22.16
N ILE A 12 -7.66 7.84 -22.00
CA ILE A 12 -8.06 6.94 -23.08
C ILE A 12 -9.45 6.38 -22.75
N LEU A 13 -10.29 6.21 -23.77
CA LEU A 13 -11.57 5.49 -23.72
C LEU A 13 -11.55 4.35 -24.74
N GLU A 14 -11.81 3.13 -24.27
CA GLU A 14 -11.82 1.93 -25.12
C GLU A 14 -13.14 1.16 -24.95
N PRO A 15 -13.73 0.65 -26.03
CA PRO A 15 -14.92 -0.19 -25.92
C PRO A 15 -14.63 -1.45 -25.12
N ILE A 16 -15.61 -1.89 -24.33
CA ILE A 16 -15.59 -3.20 -23.67
C ILE A 16 -16.34 -4.18 -24.55
N GLU A 17 -15.69 -5.28 -24.93
CA GLU A 17 -16.29 -6.32 -25.76
C GLU A 17 -17.59 -6.84 -25.14
N GLY A 18 -18.67 -6.87 -25.93
CA GLY A 18 -19.99 -7.31 -25.50
C GLY A 18 -20.70 -6.36 -24.51
N ALA A 19 -20.28 -5.09 -24.42
CA ALA A 19 -20.94 -4.09 -23.59
C ALA A 19 -21.34 -2.84 -24.38
N ASP A 20 -22.65 -2.59 -24.45
CA ASP A 20 -23.19 -1.46 -25.22
C ASP A 20 -23.27 -0.16 -24.44
N ALA A 21 -23.48 -0.22 -23.12
CA ALA A 21 -23.74 0.95 -22.27
C ALA A 21 -22.53 1.47 -21.49
N ILE A 22 -21.41 0.73 -21.51
CA ILE A 22 -20.21 1.05 -20.74
C ILE A 22 -18.95 0.90 -21.57
N GLU A 23 -17.90 1.62 -21.19
CA GLU A 23 -16.57 1.57 -21.79
C GLU A 23 -15.48 1.68 -20.71
N LYS A 24 -14.25 1.35 -21.10
CA LYS A 24 -13.08 1.35 -20.20
C LYS A 24 -12.37 2.69 -20.34
N ALA A 25 -12.26 3.41 -19.24
CA ALA A 25 -11.46 4.62 -19.13
C ALA A 25 -10.08 4.31 -18.52
N LYS A 26 -9.05 5.00 -19.00
CA LYS A 26 -7.74 5.11 -18.34
C LYS A 26 -7.63 6.48 -17.67
N VAL A 27 -7.35 6.50 -16.37
CA VAL A 27 -7.10 7.72 -15.58
C VAL A 27 -5.88 7.49 -14.71
N LEU A 28 -4.86 8.34 -14.84
CA LEU A 28 -3.51 8.01 -14.34
C LEU A 28 -3.09 6.60 -14.84
N GLY A 29 -2.49 5.78 -13.99
CA GLY A 29 -2.22 4.36 -14.25
C GLY A 29 -3.40 3.43 -13.92
N TRP A 30 -4.59 3.96 -13.64
CA TRP A 30 -5.78 3.17 -13.30
C TRP A 30 -6.65 2.88 -14.52
N GLN A 31 -7.33 1.74 -14.48
CA GLN A 31 -8.39 1.36 -15.41
C GLN A 31 -9.72 1.24 -14.66
N LEU A 32 -10.75 1.85 -15.20
CA LEU A 32 -12.10 1.80 -14.63
C LEU A 32 -13.18 1.83 -15.70
N VAL A 33 -14.39 1.43 -15.32
CA VAL A 33 -15.55 1.41 -16.19
C VAL A 33 -16.35 2.69 -16.00
N VAL A 34 -16.65 3.37 -17.10
CA VAL A 34 -17.52 4.55 -17.16
C VAL A 34 -18.71 4.29 -18.09
N LYS A 35 -19.77 5.09 -18.01
CA LYS A 35 -20.89 4.98 -18.96
C LYS A 35 -20.46 5.55 -20.31
N LYS A 36 -20.90 4.94 -21.41
CA LYS A 36 -20.62 5.47 -22.75
C LYS A 36 -21.22 6.86 -22.90
N GLY A 37 -20.42 7.80 -23.42
CA GLY A 37 -20.83 9.18 -23.65
C GLY A 37 -20.91 10.05 -22.40
N GLU A 38 -20.51 9.54 -21.23
CA GLU A 38 -20.39 10.34 -20.00
C GLU A 38 -19.14 11.23 -20.00
N PHE A 39 -18.08 10.78 -20.70
CA PHE A 39 -16.83 11.50 -20.85
C PHE A 39 -16.30 11.35 -22.29
N ASN A 40 -15.38 12.24 -22.66
CA ASN A 40 -14.52 12.12 -23.85
C ASN A 40 -13.05 12.02 -23.45
N GLU A 41 -12.21 11.51 -24.34
CA GLU A 41 -10.76 11.57 -24.15
C GLU A 41 -10.28 13.01 -24.03
N GLY A 42 -9.42 13.27 -23.04
CA GLY A 42 -8.95 14.61 -22.71
C GLY A 42 -9.80 15.36 -21.69
N ASP A 43 -11.02 14.91 -21.36
CA ASP A 43 -11.87 15.55 -20.36
C ASP A 43 -11.24 15.48 -18.96
N LEU A 44 -11.46 16.54 -18.17
CA LEU A 44 -11.18 16.52 -16.74
C LEU A 44 -12.39 15.95 -15.99
N CYS A 45 -12.11 15.11 -15.00
CA CYS A 45 -13.09 14.47 -14.13
C CYS A 45 -12.60 14.47 -12.68
N VAL A 46 -13.52 14.25 -11.73
CA VAL A 46 -13.14 13.91 -10.36
C VAL A 46 -12.93 12.40 -10.30
N TYR A 47 -11.67 11.98 -10.14
CA TYR A 47 -11.34 10.58 -9.91
C TYR A 47 -11.20 10.29 -8.41
N CYS A 48 -11.97 9.33 -7.93
CA CYS A 48 -11.90 8.80 -6.56
C CYS A 48 -11.26 7.41 -6.56
N GLU A 49 -10.16 7.24 -5.84
CA GLU A 49 -9.42 5.98 -5.73
C GLU A 49 -10.20 4.91 -4.95
N ILE A 50 -9.84 3.65 -5.15
CA ILE A 50 -10.27 2.57 -4.25
C ILE A 50 -9.89 2.86 -2.79
N ASP A 51 -10.71 2.36 -1.87
CA ASP A 51 -10.73 2.65 -0.44
C ASP A 51 -11.33 4.02 -0.07
N SER A 52 -11.87 4.76 -1.03
CA SER A 52 -12.66 5.97 -0.76
C SER A 52 -14.04 5.61 -0.19
N ILE A 53 -14.44 6.28 0.88
CA ILE A 53 -15.81 6.30 1.41
C ILE A 53 -16.37 7.69 1.07
N LEU A 54 -17.39 7.72 0.22
CA LEU A 54 -18.09 8.95 -0.14
C LEU A 54 -19.11 9.33 0.95
N PRO A 55 -19.40 10.62 1.16
CA PRO A 55 -20.44 11.02 2.10
C PRO A 55 -21.83 10.60 1.59
N GLU A 56 -22.75 10.35 2.51
CA GLU A 56 -24.16 10.07 2.17
C GLU A 56 -24.87 11.35 1.70
N LYS A 57 -24.73 11.64 0.40
CA LYS A 57 -25.41 12.74 -0.29
C LYS A 57 -26.23 12.23 -1.49
N PRO A 58 -27.28 12.94 -1.94
CA PRO A 58 -28.13 12.50 -3.05
C PRO A 58 -27.35 12.10 -4.32
N GLU A 59 -26.32 12.85 -4.68
CA GLU A 59 -25.48 12.59 -5.84
C GLU A 59 -24.66 11.28 -5.76
N PHE A 60 -24.45 10.75 -4.55
CA PHE A 60 -23.73 9.50 -4.29
C PHE A 60 -24.65 8.34 -3.88
N GLU A 61 -25.97 8.52 -3.93
CA GLU A 61 -26.94 7.56 -3.40
C GLU A 61 -26.83 6.16 -4.02
N PHE A 62 -26.43 6.07 -5.28
CA PHE A 62 -26.19 4.80 -5.98
C PHE A 62 -25.06 3.95 -5.36
N LEU A 63 -24.25 4.52 -4.45
CA LEU A 63 -23.20 3.81 -3.72
C LEU A 63 -23.68 3.20 -2.39
N LYS A 64 -24.91 3.49 -1.93
CA LYS A 64 -25.47 2.94 -0.69
C LYS A 64 -25.41 1.40 -0.62
N PRO A 65 -25.74 0.63 -1.68
CA PRO A 65 -25.61 -0.84 -1.66
C PRO A 65 -24.18 -1.34 -1.40
N ARG A 66 -23.18 -0.48 -1.64
CA ARG A 66 -21.75 -0.75 -1.40
C ARG A 66 -21.23 -0.04 -0.14
N LYS A 67 -22.13 0.37 0.77
CA LYS A 67 -21.80 1.09 2.00
C LYS A 67 -20.96 2.35 1.74
N MET A 68 -21.27 3.05 0.64
CA MET A 68 -20.56 4.24 0.16
C MET A 68 -19.08 4.04 -0.18
N ARG A 69 -18.60 2.79 -0.18
CA ARG A 69 -17.18 2.46 -0.38
C ARG A 69 -16.90 2.13 -1.84
N ILE A 70 -15.85 2.75 -2.37
CA ILE A 70 -15.27 2.41 -3.67
C ILE A 70 -14.30 1.24 -3.48
N LYS A 71 -14.63 0.13 -4.13
CA LYS A 71 -13.84 -1.11 -4.12
C LYS A 71 -13.38 -1.44 -5.55
N THR A 72 -12.42 -2.35 -5.64
CA THR A 72 -12.16 -3.02 -6.92
C THR A 72 -13.37 -3.87 -7.28
N ILE A 73 -13.90 -3.70 -8.49
CA ILE A 73 -15.00 -4.51 -9.01
C ILE A 73 -14.63 -5.11 -10.37
N LYS A 74 -15.43 -6.07 -10.83
CA LYS A 74 -15.32 -6.63 -12.17
C LYS A 74 -16.68 -6.50 -12.88
N LEU A 75 -16.70 -5.81 -14.01
CA LEU A 75 -17.90 -5.62 -14.83
C LEU A 75 -17.62 -6.15 -16.24
N ARG A 76 -18.44 -7.11 -16.71
CA ARG A 76 -18.30 -7.70 -18.05
C ARG A 76 -16.87 -8.15 -18.39
N GLY A 77 -16.15 -8.74 -17.42
CA GLY A 77 -14.77 -9.17 -17.63
C GLY A 77 -13.71 -8.10 -17.29
N GLN A 78 -14.06 -6.81 -17.34
CA GLN A 78 -13.14 -5.70 -17.09
C GLN A 78 -12.98 -5.42 -15.59
N ILE A 79 -11.74 -5.35 -15.12
CA ILE A 79 -11.40 -4.85 -13.78
C ILE A 79 -11.64 -3.34 -13.76
N SER A 80 -12.33 -2.87 -12.74
CA SER A 80 -12.60 -1.45 -12.52
C SER A 80 -12.14 -1.03 -11.14
N GLN A 81 -11.20 -0.08 -11.09
CA GLN A 81 -10.61 0.42 -9.85
C GLN A 81 -10.78 1.94 -9.76
N GLY A 82 -11.56 2.37 -8.77
CA GLY A 82 -11.94 3.77 -8.61
C GLY A 82 -13.27 4.09 -9.28
N ILE A 83 -13.62 5.37 -9.26
CA ILE A 83 -14.81 5.92 -9.91
C ILE A 83 -14.51 7.32 -10.42
N CYS A 84 -15.03 7.67 -11.60
CA CYS A 84 -14.98 9.01 -12.15
C CYS A 84 -16.34 9.69 -11.98
N PHE A 85 -16.33 10.94 -11.58
CA PHE A 85 -17.49 11.82 -11.57
C PHE A 85 -17.24 13.01 -12.50
N PRO A 86 -18.28 13.54 -13.17
CA PRO A 86 -18.21 14.83 -13.82
C PRO A 86 -17.81 15.95 -12.85
N LEU A 87 -17.19 17.01 -13.35
CA LEU A 87 -16.78 18.15 -12.53
C LEU A 87 -17.96 18.87 -11.83
N SER A 88 -19.19 18.67 -12.31
CA SER A 88 -20.40 19.19 -11.68
C SER A 88 -20.67 18.65 -10.27
N PHE A 89 -19.96 17.59 -9.85
CA PHE A 89 -19.99 17.09 -8.48
C PHE A 89 -19.17 17.96 -7.50
N LEU A 90 -18.32 18.84 -8.02
CA LEU A 90 -17.60 19.81 -7.19
C LEU A 90 -18.50 20.99 -6.84
N PRO A 91 -18.35 21.59 -5.65
CA PRO A 91 -19.02 22.84 -5.30
C PRO A 91 -18.71 23.93 -6.33
N GLU A 92 -19.70 24.81 -6.57
CA GLU A 92 -19.53 25.96 -7.45
C GLU A 92 -18.36 26.84 -6.99
N GLY A 93 -17.55 27.32 -7.94
CA GLY A 93 -16.35 28.10 -7.67
C GLY A 93 -15.11 27.28 -7.29
N THR A 94 -15.19 25.93 -7.27
CA THR A 94 -13.99 25.10 -7.11
C THR A 94 -13.04 25.31 -8.28
N ILE A 95 -11.76 25.55 -7.98
CA ILE A 95 -10.70 25.68 -8.99
C ILE A 95 -10.58 24.35 -9.74
N ILE A 96 -10.59 24.41 -11.07
CA ILE A 96 -10.46 23.22 -11.92
C ILE A 96 -9.03 23.16 -12.44
N GLU A 97 -8.20 22.37 -11.77
CA GLU A 97 -6.80 22.15 -12.14
C GLU A 97 -6.48 20.66 -12.03
N GLU A 98 -5.85 20.09 -13.07
CA GLU A 98 -5.44 18.69 -13.07
C GLU A 98 -4.46 18.40 -11.92
N GLY A 99 -4.67 17.32 -11.18
CA GLY A 99 -3.91 16.95 -10.00
C GLY A 99 -4.38 17.58 -8.70
N LEU A 100 -5.34 18.53 -8.72
CA LEU A 100 -5.87 19.16 -7.52
C LEU A 100 -6.54 18.12 -6.62
N ASN A 101 -6.14 18.09 -5.35
CA ASN A 101 -6.75 17.23 -4.34
C ASN A 101 -8.10 17.82 -3.89
N VAL A 102 -9.18 17.10 -4.15
CA VAL A 102 -10.55 17.50 -3.78
C VAL A 102 -11.15 16.57 -2.71
N THR A 103 -10.31 15.74 -2.06
CA THR A 103 -10.73 14.79 -1.00
C THR A 103 -11.54 15.46 0.10
N GLU A 104 -11.02 16.54 0.67
CA GLU A 104 -11.68 17.26 1.77
C GLU A 104 -12.91 18.04 1.28
N ILE A 105 -12.82 18.66 0.10
CA ILE A 105 -13.91 19.40 -0.54
C ILE A 105 -15.14 18.51 -0.71
N LEU A 106 -14.93 17.26 -1.15
CA LEU A 106 -15.99 16.28 -1.34
C LEU A 106 -16.36 15.51 -0.07
N GLY A 107 -15.65 15.71 1.04
CA GLY A 107 -15.88 14.97 2.29
C GLY A 107 -15.56 13.48 2.21
N VAL A 108 -14.64 13.10 1.32
CA VAL A 108 -14.22 11.70 1.12
C VAL A 108 -13.31 11.25 2.25
N LYS A 109 -13.59 10.08 2.81
CA LYS A 109 -12.79 9.47 3.89
C LYS A 109 -12.11 8.20 3.39
N LYS A 110 -10.98 7.84 4.00
CA LYS A 110 -10.33 6.55 3.72
C LYS A 110 -11.05 5.46 4.52
N PHE A 111 -11.37 4.35 3.86
CA PHE A 111 -11.76 3.12 4.55
C PHE A 111 -10.55 2.51 5.26
N GLU A 112 -10.72 2.20 6.53
CA GLU A 112 -9.79 1.40 7.32
C GLU A 112 -10.56 0.19 7.86
N PRO A 113 -10.04 -1.03 7.71
CA PRO A 113 -10.66 -2.20 8.32
C PRO A 113 -10.62 -2.09 9.85
N PRO A 114 -11.53 -2.75 10.57
CA PRO A 114 -11.48 -2.80 12.03
C PRO A 114 -10.15 -3.41 12.48
N ILE A 115 -9.55 -2.82 13.52
CA ILE A 115 -8.32 -3.34 14.12
C ILE A 115 -8.70 -4.58 14.94
N PRO A 116 -8.08 -5.75 14.72
CA PRO A 116 -8.29 -6.92 15.57
C PRO A 116 -7.95 -6.60 17.02
N ALA A 117 -8.75 -7.11 17.97
CA ALA A 117 -8.56 -6.83 19.40
C ALA A 117 -7.15 -7.20 19.92
N CYS A 118 -6.54 -8.26 19.39
CA CYS A 118 -5.17 -8.67 19.75
C CYS A 118 -4.08 -7.72 19.23
N LEU A 119 -4.43 -6.76 18.37
CA LEU A 119 -3.56 -5.67 17.91
C LEU A 119 -3.84 -4.36 18.65
N GLU A 120 -4.98 -4.25 19.33
CA GLU A 120 -5.21 -3.14 20.25
C GLU A 120 -4.23 -3.26 21.41
N GLY A 121 -3.45 -2.21 21.62
CA GLY A 121 -2.41 -2.16 22.65
C GLY A 121 -2.54 -0.88 23.45
N LYS A 122 -2.11 -0.92 24.71
CA LYS A 122 -2.09 0.27 25.55
C LYS A 122 -1.11 1.28 24.97
N MET A 123 -1.62 2.43 24.53
CA MET A 123 -0.82 3.49 23.92
C MET A 123 0.23 4.03 24.91
N LYS A 124 1.51 3.93 24.57
CA LYS A 124 2.62 4.62 25.24
C LYS A 124 2.81 6.02 24.67
N GLY A 125 2.69 6.16 23.36
CA GLY A 125 2.84 7.44 22.68
C GLY A 125 2.46 7.37 21.20
N ARG A 126 2.63 8.48 20.49
CA ARG A 126 2.55 8.51 19.03
C ARG A 126 3.71 7.72 18.43
N PHE A 127 3.57 7.29 17.17
CA PHE A 127 4.69 6.70 16.43
C PHE A 127 5.93 7.61 16.50
N PRO A 128 7.13 7.08 16.81
CA PRO A 128 8.31 7.90 17.01
C PRO A 128 8.70 8.72 15.76
N SER A 129 8.91 10.02 15.92
CA SER A 129 9.19 10.94 14.80
C SER A 129 10.56 10.75 14.16
N PHE A 130 11.49 10.08 14.85
CA PHE A 130 12.82 9.74 14.35
C PHE A 130 12.84 8.48 13.46
N ILE A 131 11.69 7.83 13.25
CA ILE A 131 11.53 6.68 12.34
C ILE A 131 10.49 7.04 11.27
N PRO A 132 10.78 6.87 9.97
CA PRO A 132 9.77 7.05 8.94
C PRO A 132 8.74 5.91 8.97
N LYS A 133 7.47 6.23 8.65
CA LYS A 133 6.42 5.22 8.51
C LYS A 133 6.62 4.34 7.28
N THR A 134 5.90 3.23 7.24
CA THR A 134 5.99 2.16 6.21
C THR A 134 5.04 2.36 5.03
N ASP A 135 4.53 3.58 4.83
CA ASP A 135 3.61 3.87 3.74
C ASP A 135 4.33 3.84 2.39
N GLU A 136 3.83 3.00 1.48
CA GLU A 136 4.33 2.89 0.11
C GLU A 136 3.27 3.42 -0.88
N PRO A 137 3.65 4.27 -1.85
CA PRO A 137 2.76 4.75 -2.90
C PRO A 137 2.37 3.62 -3.86
N ARG A 138 1.19 3.75 -4.47
CA ARG A 138 0.73 2.81 -5.50
C ARG A 138 1.36 3.17 -6.84
N ILE A 139 1.75 2.18 -7.63
CA ILE A 139 2.35 2.42 -8.95
C ILE A 139 1.48 3.28 -9.88
N GLN A 140 0.15 3.17 -9.78
CA GLN A 140 -0.78 3.87 -10.65
C GLN A 140 -0.73 5.40 -10.52
N ILE A 141 -0.17 5.93 -9.43
CA ILE A 141 0.00 7.38 -9.24
C ILE A 141 1.44 7.84 -9.53
N TRP A 142 2.30 6.93 -10.00
CA TRP A 142 3.74 7.11 -10.13
C TRP A 142 4.24 6.94 -11.58
N GLU A 143 3.36 7.06 -12.59
CA GLU A 143 3.69 6.90 -14.01
C GLU A 143 4.91 7.75 -14.45
N GLU A 144 4.94 9.05 -14.12
CA GLU A 144 6.08 9.91 -14.48
C GLU A 144 7.38 9.51 -13.77
N ILE A 145 7.27 9.03 -12.53
CA ILE A 145 8.42 8.59 -11.75
C ILE A 145 9.03 7.32 -12.36
N ILE A 146 8.21 6.37 -12.79
CA ILE A 146 8.72 5.16 -13.43
C ILE A 146 9.31 5.44 -14.81
N ASP A 147 8.73 6.35 -15.60
CA ASP A 147 9.29 6.76 -16.89
C ASP A 147 10.72 7.30 -16.73
N LYS A 148 10.94 8.20 -15.76
CA LYS A 148 12.26 8.76 -15.45
C LYS A 148 13.27 7.73 -14.96
N ASN A 149 12.80 6.62 -14.40
CA ASN A 149 13.64 5.60 -13.76
C ASN A 149 13.64 4.27 -14.52
N LYS A 150 13.17 4.26 -15.77
CA LYS A 150 13.21 3.07 -16.62
C LYS A 150 14.64 2.55 -16.74
N GLY A 151 14.80 1.23 -16.61
CA GLY A 151 16.12 0.58 -16.62
C GLY A 151 16.78 0.47 -15.25
N GLU A 152 16.20 1.05 -14.19
CA GLU A 152 16.70 0.90 -12.82
C GLU A 152 16.73 -0.58 -12.41
N LYS A 153 17.78 -0.97 -11.67
CA LYS A 153 17.89 -2.32 -11.13
C LYS A 153 17.17 -2.38 -9.79
N CYS A 154 16.14 -3.21 -9.74
CA CYS A 154 15.27 -3.36 -8.60
C CYS A 154 15.22 -4.80 -8.12
N TYR A 155 14.83 -4.96 -6.86
CA TYR A 155 14.36 -6.23 -6.31
C TYR A 155 12.86 -6.14 -6.04
N ILE A 156 12.20 -7.30 -6.01
CA ILE A 156 10.77 -7.44 -5.79
C ILE A 156 10.56 -8.35 -4.60
N THR A 157 9.80 -7.88 -3.61
CA THR A 157 9.30 -8.71 -2.51
C THR A 157 7.81 -8.93 -2.64
N GLU A 158 7.30 -10.03 -2.10
CA GLU A 158 5.87 -10.21 -1.90
C GLU A 158 5.37 -9.14 -0.93
N LYS A 159 4.28 -8.47 -1.30
CA LYS A 159 3.50 -7.68 -0.34
C LYS A 159 2.62 -8.65 0.41
N VAL A 160 2.88 -8.81 1.71
CA VAL A 160 2.11 -9.65 2.60
C VAL A 160 1.02 -8.85 3.30
N ASP A 161 -0.13 -9.47 3.49
CA ASP A 161 -1.31 -8.86 4.10
C ASP A 161 -1.32 -9.12 5.60
N GLY A 162 -1.11 -8.07 6.38
CA GLY A 162 -1.01 -8.14 7.83
C GLY A 162 -1.16 -6.77 8.49
N SER A 163 -0.37 -6.55 9.55
CA SER A 163 -0.30 -5.26 10.23
C SER A 163 1.13 -4.81 10.39
N SER A 164 1.42 -3.59 9.95
CA SER A 164 2.76 -2.99 10.07
C SER A 164 3.22 -2.97 11.52
N ALA A 165 4.39 -3.55 11.76
CA ALA A 165 5.09 -3.58 13.02
C ALA A 165 6.43 -2.83 12.90
N THR A 166 6.83 -2.12 13.95
CA THR A 166 8.16 -1.56 14.05
C THR A 166 8.74 -1.87 15.42
N TYR A 167 9.97 -2.37 15.43
CA TYR A 167 10.74 -2.67 16.63
C TYR A 167 12.01 -1.84 16.58
N PHE A 168 12.36 -1.10 17.63
CA PHE A 168 13.53 -0.24 17.58
C PHE A 168 14.33 -0.26 18.88
N ILE A 169 15.61 0.04 18.76
CA ILE A 169 16.48 0.47 19.85
C ILE A 169 16.88 1.91 19.56
N LYS A 170 16.69 2.81 20.53
CA LYS A 170 17.24 4.16 20.50
C LYS A 170 17.72 4.55 21.89
N ASP A 171 18.98 4.95 22.01
CA ASP A 171 19.60 5.37 23.28
C ASP A 171 19.37 4.33 24.40
N ASP A 172 19.64 3.06 24.07
CA ASP A 172 19.42 1.88 24.91
C ASP A 172 17.96 1.55 25.27
N GLU A 173 16.98 2.33 24.81
CA GLU A 173 15.56 2.03 25.00
C GLU A 173 15.00 1.17 23.86
N PHE A 174 14.36 0.06 24.22
CA PHE A 174 13.63 -0.80 23.29
C PHE A 174 12.17 -0.36 23.19
N GLY A 175 11.65 -0.23 21.97
CA GLY A 175 10.26 0.10 21.73
C GLY A 175 9.61 -0.75 20.65
N VAL A 176 8.30 -0.91 20.79
CA VAL A 176 7.45 -1.66 19.86
C VAL A 176 6.30 -0.76 19.42
N CYS A 177 6.09 -0.70 18.11
CA CYS A 177 5.06 0.13 17.51
C CYS A 177 4.15 -0.69 16.59
N SER A 178 2.87 -0.34 16.63
CA SER A 178 1.95 -0.59 15.52
C SER A 178 2.20 0.42 14.40
N ARG A 179 1.37 0.41 13.35
CA ARG A 179 1.42 1.39 12.25
C ARG A 179 1.45 2.86 12.72
N ASN A 180 0.79 3.20 13.82
CA ASN A 180 0.55 4.59 14.22
C ASN A 180 0.97 4.96 15.64
N LEU A 181 1.21 3.98 16.51
CA LEU A 181 1.40 4.20 17.94
C LEU A 181 2.58 3.38 18.47
N GLU A 182 3.31 3.96 19.41
CA GLU A 182 4.18 3.21 20.31
C GLU A 182 3.33 2.59 21.42
N LEU A 183 3.61 1.33 21.77
CA LEU A 183 2.79 0.53 22.67
C LEU A 183 3.55 0.25 23.97
N PHE A 184 2.86 0.27 25.11
CA PHE A 184 3.38 -0.33 26.34
C PHE A 184 3.48 -1.84 26.18
N GLU A 185 4.44 -2.44 26.88
CA GLU A 185 4.60 -3.89 26.93
C GLU A 185 3.35 -4.55 27.54
N ASP A 186 2.87 -5.58 26.82
CA ASP A 186 1.67 -6.34 27.17
C ASP A 186 1.81 -7.75 26.58
N SER A 187 1.67 -8.78 27.43
CA SER A 187 1.80 -10.19 27.02
C SER A 187 0.69 -10.66 26.09
N GLU A 188 -0.46 -9.99 26.11
CA GLU A 188 -1.61 -10.30 25.28
C GLU A 188 -1.58 -9.57 23.93
N ASN A 189 -0.76 -8.50 23.82
CA ASN A 189 -0.62 -7.76 22.59
C ASN A 189 0.30 -8.49 21.60
N SER A 190 -0.21 -8.75 20.39
CA SER A 190 0.48 -9.58 19.40
C SER A 190 1.85 -9.02 18.98
N PHE A 191 2.00 -7.69 18.92
CA PHE A 191 3.28 -7.06 18.54
C PHE A 191 4.38 -7.36 19.57
N TRP A 192 4.06 -7.19 20.86
CA TRP A 192 4.98 -7.47 21.96
C TRP A 192 5.23 -8.96 22.15
N LYS A 193 4.19 -9.79 22.06
CA LYS A 193 4.31 -11.25 22.13
C LYS A 193 5.31 -11.78 21.11
N VAL A 194 5.20 -11.36 19.84
CA VAL A 194 6.16 -11.78 18.81
C VAL A 194 7.56 -11.18 19.06
N ALA A 195 7.65 -9.95 19.57
CA ALA A 195 8.93 -9.36 19.95
C ALA A 195 9.72 -10.21 20.95
N ARG A 196 9.02 -10.71 21.98
CA ARG A 196 9.60 -11.58 23.01
C ARG A 196 9.88 -12.98 22.49
N GLN A 197 8.95 -13.57 21.73
CA GLN A 197 9.13 -14.92 21.17
C GLN A 197 10.34 -15.04 20.23
N GLN A 198 10.68 -13.96 19.52
CA GLN A 198 11.81 -13.95 18.58
C GLN A 198 13.07 -13.28 19.13
N ASP A 199 13.09 -12.91 20.41
CA ASP A 199 14.20 -12.19 21.05
C ASP A 199 14.62 -10.92 20.27
N ILE A 200 13.66 -10.18 19.71
CA ILE A 200 13.94 -9.04 18.81
C ILE A 200 14.80 -7.97 19.50
N GLU A 201 14.52 -7.67 20.77
CA GLU A 201 15.30 -6.70 21.54
C GLU A 201 16.78 -7.08 21.60
N LYS A 202 17.08 -8.34 21.95
CA LYS A 202 18.45 -8.84 22.02
C LYS A 202 19.12 -8.78 20.64
N LYS A 203 18.40 -9.15 19.59
CA LYS A 203 18.89 -9.10 18.20
C LYS A 203 19.22 -7.67 17.76
N LEU A 204 18.36 -6.70 18.07
CA LEU A 204 18.62 -5.28 17.80
C LEU A 204 19.82 -4.75 18.59
N ARG A 205 19.93 -5.09 19.89
CA ARG A 205 21.07 -4.68 20.72
C ARG A 205 22.40 -5.21 20.17
N ASN A 206 22.41 -6.40 19.59
CA ASN A 206 23.62 -6.97 18.95
C ASN A 206 24.13 -6.16 17.74
N LEU A 207 23.33 -5.26 17.17
CA LEU A 207 23.79 -4.36 16.10
C LEU A 207 24.64 -3.19 16.62
N ASN A 208 24.66 -2.95 17.94
CA ASN A 208 25.43 -1.89 18.60
C ASN A 208 25.19 -0.49 17.99
N GLY A 209 23.93 -0.08 17.88
CA GLY A 209 23.54 1.25 17.41
C GLY A 209 22.03 1.47 17.46
N ASN A 210 21.57 2.64 17.02
CA ASN A 210 20.16 2.98 17.01
C ASN A 210 19.53 2.52 15.68
N PHE A 211 18.72 1.46 15.74
CA PHE A 211 18.10 0.86 14.57
C PHE A 211 16.62 0.60 14.79
N ALA A 212 15.85 0.66 13.70
CA ALA A 212 14.48 0.19 13.65
C ALA A 212 14.32 -0.92 12.61
N LEU A 213 13.79 -2.07 13.03
CA LEU A 213 13.29 -3.13 12.16
C LEU A 213 11.84 -2.84 11.81
N GLN A 214 11.49 -2.81 10.53
CA GLN A 214 10.11 -2.70 10.07
C GLN A 214 9.71 -3.98 9.34
N GLY A 215 8.56 -4.50 9.72
CA GLY A 215 8.02 -5.73 9.17
C GLY A 215 6.50 -5.74 9.20
N GLU A 216 5.94 -6.82 8.67
CA GLU A 216 4.51 -7.08 8.71
C GLU A 216 4.25 -8.20 9.71
N LEU A 217 3.50 -7.90 10.77
CA LEU A 217 2.96 -8.91 11.68
C LEU A 217 1.83 -9.64 10.95
N VAL A 218 1.93 -10.96 10.88
CA VAL A 218 1.05 -11.84 10.10
C VAL A 218 0.66 -13.08 10.90
N GLY A 219 -0.40 -13.77 10.47
CA GLY A 219 -0.80 -15.07 11.00
C GLY A 219 -2.21 -15.07 11.59
N GLU A 220 -2.46 -16.00 12.52
CA GLU A 220 -3.79 -16.19 13.10
C GLU A 220 -4.33 -14.90 13.74
N ASN A 221 -5.62 -14.64 13.51
CA ASN A 221 -6.35 -13.45 13.98
C ASN A 221 -5.86 -12.10 13.42
N ILE A 222 -5.01 -12.10 12.38
CA ILE A 222 -4.52 -10.89 11.71
C ILE A 222 -4.98 -10.92 10.25
N GLN A 223 -5.73 -9.90 9.81
CA GLN A 223 -6.20 -9.74 8.43
C GLN A 223 -6.73 -11.03 7.78
N SER A 224 -7.65 -11.72 8.47
CA SER A 224 -8.22 -12.99 7.99
C SER A 224 -7.21 -14.11 7.72
N ASN A 225 -5.95 -13.97 8.15
CA ASN A 225 -4.86 -14.91 7.95
C ASN A 225 -4.78 -15.42 6.51
N THR A 226 -4.69 -14.51 5.53
CA THR A 226 -4.65 -14.86 4.10
C THR A 226 -3.45 -15.76 3.75
N LEU A 227 -2.41 -15.77 4.59
CA LEU A 227 -1.23 -16.63 4.49
C LEU A 227 -1.42 -18.04 5.10
N LYS A 228 -2.53 -18.32 5.78
CA LYS A 228 -2.83 -19.60 6.45
C LYS A 228 -1.70 -20.07 7.39
N LEU A 229 -1.03 -19.14 8.07
CA LEU A 229 0.03 -19.49 9.03
C LEU A 229 -0.60 -20.02 10.32
N ARG A 230 0.10 -20.92 11.01
CA ARG A 230 -0.22 -21.32 12.38
C ARG A 230 0.54 -20.41 13.34
N GLY A 231 -0.13 -19.87 14.34
CA GLY A 231 0.43 -18.84 15.19
C GLY A 231 0.63 -17.50 14.47
N GLN A 232 1.42 -16.62 15.08
CA GLN A 232 1.74 -15.28 14.59
C GLN A 232 3.24 -15.12 14.43
N ASP A 233 3.66 -14.36 13.44
CA ASP A 233 5.06 -14.12 13.09
C ASP A 233 5.21 -12.72 12.49
N VAL A 234 6.44 -12.22 12.37
CA VAL A 234 6.76 -10.97 11.66
C VAL A 234 7.67 -11.27 10.50
N LEU A 235 7.33 -10.70 9.34
CA LEU A 235 8.15 -10.76 8.13
C LEU A 235 8.75 -9.37 7.86
N PHE A 236 10.06 -9.26 7.96
CA PHE A 236 10.78 -7.97 7.89
C PHE A 236 11.01 -7.52 6.46
N PHE A 237 10.85 -6.22 6.21
CA PHE A 237 11.05 -5.64 4.89
C PHE A 237 11.94 -4.39 4.86
N ASN A 238 12.20 -3.75 6.00
CA ASN A 238 13.18 -2.66 6.11
C ASN A 238 13.98 -2.76 7.40
N ILE A 239 15.20 -2.20 7.36
CA ILE A 239 15.96 -1.79 8.54
C ILE A 239 16.31 -0.31 8.34
N PHE A 240 16.02 0.51 9.33
CA PHE A 240 16.30 1.94 9.33
C PHE A 240 17.41 2.24 10.34
N ASP A 241 18.50 2.80 9.87
CA ASP A 241 19.60 3.35 10.66
C ASP A 241 19.16 4.74 11.14
N ILE A 242 18.79 4.82 12.43
CA ILE A 242 18.22 6.05 13.03
C ILE A 242 19.28 7.14 13.09
N ASP A 243 20.53 6.78 13.41
CA ASP A 243 21.63 7.72 13.56
C ASP A 243 22.02 8.38 12.23
N LYS A 244 22.04 7.60 11.14
CA LYS A 244 22.33 8.10 9.79
C LYS A 244 21.09 8.54 9.01
N TYR A 245 19.91 8.38 9.61
CA TYR A 245 18.63 8.71 9.02
C TYR A 245 18.43 8.12 7.61
N ARG A 246 18.76 6.84 7.45
CA ARG A 246 18.69 6.13 6.15
C ARG A 246 18.15 4.72 6.31
N TYR A 247 17.56 4.21 5.23
CA TYR A 247 17.32 2.78 5.11
C TYR A 247 18.63 2.06 4.76
N LEU A 248 18.75 0.82 5.23
CA LEU A 248 19.73 -0.12 4.69
C LEU A 248 19.30 -0.57 3.30
N ASP A 249 20.25 -0.62 2.36
CA ASP A 249 19.97 -1.07 0.99
C ASP A 249 19.78 -2.58 0.88
N TYR A 250 19.56 -3.10 -0.33
CA TYR A 250 19.30 -4.53 -0.54
C TYR A 250 20.35 -5.43 0.12
N LYS A 251 21.64 -5.15 -0.11
CA LYS A 251 22.71 -6.03 0.39
C LYS A 251 22.80 -5.94 1.91
N GLU A 252 22.77 -4.73 2.45
CA GLU A 252 22.84 -4.49 3.89
C GLU A 252 21.64 -5.10 4.62
N LEU A 253 20.43 -4.91 4.10
CA LEU A 253 19.17 -5.41 4.65
C LEU A 253 19.20 -6.93 4.80
N PHE A 254 19.37 -7.66 3.70
CA PHE A 254 19.27 -9.12 3.71
C PHE A 254 20.45 -9.77 4.44
N ALA A 255 21.66 -9.19 4.39
CA ALA A 255 22.79 -9.64 5.18
C ALA A 255 22.52 -9.49 6.68
N THR A 256 21.96 -8.34 7.10
CA THR A 256 21.66 -8.07 8.51
C THR A 256 20.52 -8.96 9.02
N LEU A 257 19.44 -9.12 8.26
CA LEU A 257 18.34 -10.03 8.65
C LEU A 257 18.83 -11.48 8.79
N LYS A 258 19.72 -11.93 7.89
CA LYS A 258 20.36 -13.24 8.00
C LYS A 258 21.26 -13.36 9.23
N GLN A 259 22.07 -12.34 9.52
CA GLN A 259 22.92 -12.30 10.73
C GLN A 259 22.08 -12.38 12.01
N LEU A 260 20.92 -11.73 12.03
CA LEU A 260 20.02 -11.70 13.18
C LEU A 260 19.08 -12.91 13.26
N ASP A 261 19.13 -13.83 12.28
CA ASP A 261 18.16 -14.93 12.15
C ASP A 261 16.71 -14.42 12.22
N LEU A 262 16.39 -13.43 11.38
CA LEU A 262 15.08 -12.84 11.23
C LEU A 262 14.53 -13.08 9.83
N LYS A 263 13.24 -13.42 9.74
CA LYS A 263 12.61 -13.80 8.47
C LYS A 263 12.28 -12.55 7.64
N PRO A 264 12.85 -12.39 6.43
CA PRO A 264 12.39 -11.34 5.54
C PRO A 264 11.01 -11.69 4.96
N VAL A 265 10.32 -10.69 4.41
CA VAL A 265 9.25 -10.93 3.44
C VAL A 265 9.78 -11.75 2.25
N PRO A 266 8.96 -12.62 1.62
CA PRO A 266 9.41 -13.46 0.52
C PRO A 266 9.97 -12.64 -0.65
N LEU A 267 11.10 -13.09 -1.17
CA LEU A 267 11.75 -12.50 -2.33
C LEU A 267 11.17 -13.11 -3.61
N VAL A 268 10.63 -12.25 -4.48
CA VAL A 268 10.01 -12.65 -5.75
C VAL A 268 11.01 -12.58 -6.89
N SER A 269 11.87 -11.55 -6.89
CA SER A 269 12.97 -11.40 -7.86
C SER A 269 14.08 -10.53 -7.28
N GLU A 270 15.33 -10.86 -7.60
CA GLU A 270 16.53 -10.10 -7.23
C GLU A 270 17.08 -9.26 -8.38
N ASP A 271 16.64 -9.53 -9.61
CA ASP A 271 17.18 -8.94 -10.83
C ASP A 271 16.05 -8.49 -11.73
N TYR A 272 15.27 -7.52 -11.24
CA TYR A 272 14.20 -6.90 -12.00
C TYR A 272 14.68 -5.58 -12.60
N ILE A 273 14.61 -5.47 -13.92
CA ILE A 273 14.86 -4.21 -14.62
C ILE A 273 13.54 -3.46 -14.74
N LEU A 274 13.48 -2.25 -14.18
CA LEU A 274 12.25 -1.49 -14.15
C LEU A 274 11.80 -1.09 -15.56
N GLY A 275 10.62 -1.55 -15.96
CA GLY A 275 9.92 -1.08 -17.15
C GLY A 275 9.22 0.26 -16.92
N ASN A 276 8.41 0.69 -17.88
CA ASN A 276 7.61 1.90 -17.74
C ASN A 276 6.12 1.71 -18.03
N ASP A 277 5.67 0.46 -18.23
CA ASP A 277 4.26 0.14 -18.32
C ASP A 277 3.71 -0.26 -16.95
N THR A 278 2.80 0.55 -16.42
CA THR A 278 2.08 0.26 -15.18
C THR A 278 1.26 -1.02 -15.28
N ASN A 279 0.68 -1.32 -16.45
CA ASN A 279 -0.14 -2.52 -16.64
C ASN A 279 0.70 -3.79 -16.54
N GLU A 280 1.88 -3.83 -17.17
CA GLU A 280 2.80 -4.96 -17.06
C GLU A 280 3.18 -5.25 -15.59
N MET A 281 3.43 -4.19 -14.81
CA MET A 281 3.71 -4.34 -13.37
C MET A 281 2.49 -4.83 -12.59
N VAL A 282 1.29 -4.36 -12.94
CA VAL A 282 0.03 -4.84 -12.34
C VAL A 282 -0.19 -6.31 -12.67
N GLU A 283 0.06 -6.75 -13.90
CA GLU A 283 0.02 -8.16 -14.30
C GLU A 283 1.05 -8.98 -13.53
N LEU A 284 2.28 -8.48 -13.40
CA LEU A 284 3.32 -9.10 -12.59
C LEU A 284 2.87 -9.30 -11.14
N SER A 285 2.09 -8.38 -10.57
CA SER A 285 1.57 -8.53 -9.20
C SER A 285 0.57 -9.69 -9.05
N MET A 286 -0.08 -10.15 -10.14
CA MET A 286 -1.14 -11.16 -10.15
C MET A 286 -0.68 -12.61 -9.96
N GLY A 287 0.33 -12.82 -9.11
CA GLY A 287 0.87 -14.13 -8.74
C GLY A 287 0.21 -14.75 -7.50
N LYS A 288 0.49 -16.03 -7.27
CA LYS A 288 0.17 -16.70 -6.00
C LYS A 288 1.16 -16.28 -4.90
N SER A 289 0.75 -16.39 -3.65
CA SER A 289 1.65 -16.16 -2.51
C SER A 289 2.74 -17.24 -2.48
N LEU A 290 3.97 -16.82 -2.20
CA LEU A 290 5.11 -17.70 -1.98
C LEU A 290 4.99 -18.45 -0.64
N ILE A 291 4.18 -17.94 0.28
CA ILE A 291 3.88 -18.56 1.57
C ILE A 291 2.65 -19.46 1.43
N ASN A 292 1.51 -18.91 0.99
CA ASN A 292 0.28 -19.66 0.75
C ASN A 292 0.04 -19.87 -0.76
N LYS A 293 0.56 -20.98 -1.30
CA LYS A 293 0.52 -21.28 -2.74
C LYS A 293 -0.89 -21.38 -3.34
N ASP A 294 -1.91 -21.63 -2.52
CA ASP A 294 -3.31 -21.67 -2.97
C ASP A 294 -3.91 -20.25 -3.11
N GLY A 295 -3.42 -19.31 -2.30
CA GLY A 295 -3.88 -17.93 -2.20
C GLY A 295 -3.24 -17.01 -3.23
N TRP A 296 -3.96 -15.95 -3.60
CA TRP A 296 -3.31 -14.81 -4.28
C TRP A 296 -2.40 -14.10 -3.28
N ARG A 297 -1.24 -13.61 -3.71
CA ARG A 297 -0.51 -12.60 -2.92
C ARG A 297 -1.26 -11.28 -2.99
N GLU A 298 -1.17 -10.48 -1.93
CA GLU A 298 -1.75 -9.13 -1.90
C GLU A 298 -1.18 -8.26 -3.03
N GLY A 299 0.10 -8.45 -3.32
CA GLY A 299 0.78 -7.78 -4.41
C GLY A 299 2.28 -7.97 -4.30
N ILE A 300 2.99 -6.99 -4.80
CA ILE A 300 4.44 -6.91 -4.73
C ILE A 300 4.86 -5.52 -4.29
N VAL A 301 6.07 -5.41 -3.72
CA VAL A 301 6.74 -4.15 -3.49
C VAL A 301 8.03 -4.15 -4.29
N ILE A 302 8.26 -3.08 -5.06
CA ILE A 302 9.42 -2.92 -5.94
C ILE A 302 10.29 -1.81 -5.36
N ARG A 303 11.58 -2.10 -5.21
CA ARG A 303 12.58 -1.20 -4.63
C ARG A 303 13.87 -1.27 -5.42
N SER A 304 14.56 -0.13 -5.52
CA SER A 304 15.92 -0.08 -6.07
C SER A 304 16.87 -0.94 -5.23
N LEU A 305 17.84 -1.60 -5.87
CA LEU A 305 18.88 -2.36 -5.15
C LEU A 305 19.73 -1.47 -4.25
N THR A 306 19.92 -0.21 -4.67
CA THR A 306 20.60 0.83 -3.88
C THR A 306 19.58 1.89 -3.47
N GLU A 307 19.60 2.29 -2.20
CA GLU A 307 18.71 3.32 -1.69
C GLU A 307 18.85 4.63 -2.47
N LYS A 308 17.72 5.16 -2.93
CA LYS A 308 17.65 6.45 -3.61
C LYS A 308 16.33 7.13 -3.33
N ARG A 309 16.28 8.43 -3.59
CA ARG A 309 15.08 9.26 -3.52
C ARG A 309 14.74 9.78 -4.90
N VAL A 310 13.47 10.02 -5.14
CA VAL A 310 12.97 10.74 -6.33
C VAL A 310 13.04 12.24 -6.12
N ASP A 311 12.78 13.02 -7.17
CA ASP A 311 12.80 14.50 -7.15
C ASP A 311 11.92 15.09 -6.03
N SER A 312 10.81 14.44 -5.66
CA SER A 312 9.93 14.86 -4.56
C SER A 312 10.54 14.66 -3.16
N GLY A 313 11.72 14.03 -3.07
CA GLY A 313 12.37 13.64 -1.82
C GLY A 313 11.84 12.33 -1.24
N GLU A 314 10.83 11.71 -1.82
CA GLU A 314 10.30 10.41 -1.39
C GLU A 314 11.29 9.27 -1.71
N ARG A 315 11.31 8.21 -0.89
CA ARG A 315 12.11 7.01 -1.17
C ARG A 315 11.62 6.36 -2.45
N PHE A 316 12.52 5.91 -3.33
CA PHE A 316 12.15 5.16 -4.53
C PHE A 316 11.77 3.72 -4.18
N SER A 317 10.54 3.58 -3.71
CA SER A 317 9.93 2.35 -3.24
C SER A 317 8.42 2.49 -3.45
N PHE A 318 7.80 1.47 -4.01
CA PHE A 318 6.37 1.53 -4.33
C PHE A 318 5.74 0.14 -4.37
N LYS A 319 4.43 0.10 -4.17
CA LYS A 319 3.65 -1.15 -4.19
C LYS A 319 2.82 -1.27 -5.46
N VAL A 320 2.69 -2.51 -5.90
CA VAL A 320 1.75 -2.91 -6.94
C VAL A 320 0.80 -3.94 -6.33
N VAL A 321 -0.45 -3.53 -6.15
CA VAL A 321 -1.46 -4.36 -5.49
C VAL A 321 -2.19 -5.21 -6.53
N ASN A 322 -2.29 -6.50 -6.25
CA ASN A 322 -2.92 -7.48 -7.10
C ASN A 322 -4.46 -7.30 -7.12
N PRO A 323 -5.07 -6.91 -8.25
CA PRO A 323 -6.52 -6.73 -8.30
C PRO A 323 -7.29 -8.04 -8.10
N LYS A 324 -6.71 -9.22 -8.40
CA LYS A 324 -7.35 -10.52 -8.10
C LYS A 324 -7.40 -10.81 -6.60
N PHE A 325 -6.45 -10.28 -5.84
CA PHE A 325 -6.50 -10.33 -4.38
C PHE A 325 -7.63 -9.45 -3.87
N LEU A 326 -7.70 -8.19 -4.31
CA LEU A 326 -8.75 -7.26 -3.91
C LEU A 326 -10.15 -7.80 -4.24
N LEU A 327 -10.36 -8.36 -5.43
CA LEU A 327 -11.65 -8.97 -5.81
C LEU A 327 -12.06 -10.15 -4.92
N LYS A 328 -11.10 -10.85 -4.30
CA LYS A 328 -11.36 -12.05 -3.49
C LYS A 328 -11.48 -11.74 -2.00
N TYR A 329 -10.69 -10.81 -1.50
CA TYR A 329 -10.48 -10.61 -0.07
C TYR A 329 -11.01 -9.26 0.47
N ASP A 330 -11.42 -8.31 -0.37
CA ASP A 330 -11.79 -6.94 0.05
C ASP A 330 -13.29 -6.66 0.24
#